data_AF-A0A7C4IQ11-F1
#
_entry.id   AF-A0A7C4IQ11-F1
#
_cell.length_a   1.000
_cell.length_b   1.000
_cell.length_c   1.000
_cell.angle_alpha   90.00
_cell.angle_beta   90.00
_cell.angle_gamma   90.00
#
_symmetry.space_group_name_H-M   'P 1'
#
loop_
_entity.id
_entity.type
_entity.pdbx_description
1 polymer ?
#
loop_
_entity_poly.entity_id
_entity_poly.type
_entity_poly.pdbx_seq_one_letter_code
_entity_poly.pdbx_strand_id
1 'polypeptide(L)'
;MRHKVAHRKLGRTASHRTAMLRNMAASLIKHEQIITTLPKAKELRPYVEKLVTLAKHGGGKTGPDFFRGALELLQATYIGYHGYAREWIKDNPQLTVELLNRCGYWFFPDSVRVGDRFVAGRAAEMTIRWRNRGVARAYFDYQLVVRLEGAGQAEVRVPAGNTGWLPGDKTWDETYSLPIPGTLPPGDYQLKIKLYSPQTQRDVKLPLKADRTDRNGFYSIGKVVVAAPGG
;
A
#
# COMPACT_ATOMS: atom_id res chain seq x y z
N MET A 1 -15.12 38.59 -37.27
CA MET A 1 -14.04 38.16 -36.35
C MET A 1 -14.22 36.68 -36.02
N ARG A 2 -13.17 35.86 -36.08
CA ARG A 2 -13.24 34.43 -35.71
C ARG A 2 -13.41 34.33 -34.19
N HIS A 3 -14.64 34.09 -33.71
CA HIS A 3 -14.89 33.75 -32.32
C HIS A 3 -14.10 32.47 -31.98
N LYS A 4 -13.38 32.48 -30.83
CA LYS A 4 -12.51 31.42 -30.26
C LYS A 4 -10.99 31.55 -30.41
N VAL A 5 -10.42 32.57 -31.05
CA VAL A 5 -8.96 32.84 -30.93
C VAL A 5 -8.72 33.80 -29.76
N ALA A 6 -8.68 33.26 -28.54
CA ALA A 6 -8.62 34.05 -27.30
C ALA A 6 -7.22 34.63 -26.96
N HIS A 7 -6.19 34.29 -27.73
CA HIS A 7 -4.80 34.61 -27.39
C HIS A 7 -4.09 35.37 -28.51
N ARG A 8 -3.41 36.46 -28.15
CA ARG A 8 -2.49 37.14 -29.06
C ARG A 8 -1.23 36.30 -29.27
N LYS A 9 -0.78 36.22 -30.52
CA LYS A 9 0.45 35.48 -30.87
C LYS A 9 1.71 36.11 -30.27
N LEU A 10 1.70 37.43 -29.99
CA LEU A 10 2.84 38.18 -29.41
C LEU A 10 4.16 37.98 -30.18
N GLY A 11 4.10 37.67 -31.48
CA GLY A 11 5.25 37.33 -32.30
C GLY A 11 6.02 36.08 -31.84
N ARG A 12 5.38 35.16 -31.10
CA ARG A 12 6.02 33.98 -30.50
C ARG A 12 5.29 32.69 -30.85
N THR A 13 6.03 31.59 -30.87
CA THR A 13 5.48 30.23 -30.89
C THR A 13 4.67 29.96 -29.61
N ALA A 14 3.80 28.95 -29.64
CA ALA A 14 2.97 28.61 -28.49
C ALA A 14 3.83 28.26 -27.25
N SER A 15 4.88 27.44 -27.42
CA SER A 15 5.79 27.05 -26.34
C SER A 15 6.50 28.26 -25.72
N HIS A 16 7.06 29.15 -26.55
CA HIS A 16 7.76 30.34 -26.09
C HIS A 16 6.80 31.33 -25.41
N ARG A 17 5.57 31.48 -25.92
CA ARG A 17 4.54 32.31 -25.27
C ARG A 17 4.18 31.76 -23.89
N THR A 18 4.01 30.45 -23.75
CA THR A 18 3.73 29.81 -22.45
C THR A 18 4.87 30.02 -21.45
N ALA A 19 6.12 29.80 -21.88
CA ALA A 19 7.28 30.02 -21.03
C ALA A 19 7.40 31.49 -20.58
N MET A 20 7.17 32.44 -21.50
CA MET A 20 7.19 33.87 -21.20
C MET A 20 6.10 34.24 -20.17
N LEU A 21 4.86 33.79 -20.36
CA LEU A 21 3.77 34.05 -19.42
C LEU A 21 4.03 33.45 -18.04
N ARG A 22 4.62 32.24 -17.98
CA ARG A 22 5.03 31.60 -16.72
C ARG A 22 6.06 32.43 -15.97
N ASN A 23 7.11 32.89 -16.65
CA ASN A 23 8.15 33.71 -16.04
C ASN A 23 7.60 35.06 -15.58
N MET A 24 6.78 35.73 -16.40
CA MET A 24 6.15 36.99 -16.02
C MET A 24 5.20 36.84 -14.83
N ALA A 25 4.43 35.75 -14.76
CA ALA A 25 3.56 35.45 -13.62
C ALA A 25 4.39 35.22 -12.35
N ALA A 26 5.47 34.44 -12.44
CA ALA A 26 6.37 34.22 -11.31
C ALA A 26 7.02 35.52 -10.81
N SER A 27 7.51 36.37 -11.72
CA SER A 27 8.04 37.69 -11.38
C SER A 27 6.99 38.59 -10.73
N LEU A 28 5.75 38.61 -11.27
CA LEU A 28 4.66 39.40 -10.71
C LEU A 28 4.26 38.93 -9.30
N ILE A 29 4.20 37.61 -9.07
CA ILE A 29 3.89 37.07 -7.74
C ILE A 29 5.02 37.39 -6.76
N LYS A 30 6.28 37.28 -7.19
CA LYS A 30 7.45 37.49 -6.33
C LYS A 30 7.67 38.96 -5.96
N HIS A 31 7.45 39.86 -6.91
CA HIS A 31 7.80 41.28 -6.76
C HIS A 31 6.57 42.19 -6.63
N GLU A 32 5.37 41.62 -6.62
CA GLU A 32 4.05 42.27 -6.53
C GLU A 32 3.72 43.26 -7.66
N GLN A 33 4.72 43.66 -8.44
CA GLN A 33 4.61 44.54 -9.59
C GLN A 33 5.70 44.21 -10.62
N ILE A 34 5.37 44.30 -11.90
CA ILE A 34 6.33 44.23 -13.00
C ILE A 34 6.03 45.30 -14.06
N ILE A 35 7.06 45.76 -14.77
CA ILE A 35 6.92 46.66 -15.91
C ILE A 35 7.01 45.83 -17.20
N THR A 36 6.03 45.98 -18.09
CA THR A 36 5.99 45.25 -19.36
C THR A 36 5.17 45.99 -20.41
N THR A 37 5.11 45.46 -21.63
CA THR A 37 4.33 46.07 -22.72
C THR A 37 2.83 45.79 -22.56
N LEU A 38 1.99 46.73 -22.98
CA LEU A 38 0.53 46.62 -22.88
C LEU A 38 -0.05 45.30 -23.46
N PRO A 39 0.40 44.80 -24.63
CA PRO A 39 -0.08 43.52 -25.14
C PRO A 39 0.27 42.33 -24.24
N LYS A 40 1.48 42.32 -23.65
CA LYS A 40 1.91 41.26 -22.73
C LYS A 40 1.14 41.32 -21.40
N ALA A 41 0.90 42.51 -20.87
CA ALA A 41 0.11 42.71 -19.65
C ALA A 41 -1.34 42.19 -19.82
N LYS A 42 -1.98 42.51 -20.95
CA LYS A 42 -3.34 42.04 -21.27
C LYS A 42 -3.43 40.50 -21.39
N GLU A 43 -2.39 39.84 -21.87
CA GLU A 43 -2.33 38.37 -21.92
C GLU A 43 -1.98 37.74 -20.56
N LEU A 44 -1.17 38.43 -19.75
CA LEU A 44 -0.77 37.96 -18.42
C LEU A 44 -1.95 37.97 -17.43
N ARG A 45 -2.85 38.95 -17.52
CA ARG A 45 -3.97 39.12 -16.59
C ARG A 45 -4.83 37.85 -16.42
N PRO A 46 -5.46 37.28 -17.46
CA PRO A 46 -6.27 36.06 -17.29
C PRO A 46 -5.45 34.83 -16.90
N TYR A 47 -4.13 34.83 -17.15
CA TYR A 47 -3.23 33.77 -16.71
C TYR A 47 -3.03 33.83 -15.19
N VAL A 48 -2.76 35.02 -14.64
CA VAL A 48 -2.54 35.25 -13.20
C VAL A 48 -3.85 35.17 -12.42
N GLU A 49 -4.97 35.67 -12.95
CA GLU A 49 -6.29 35.55 -12.30
C GLU A 49 -6.67 34.09 -12.06
N LYS A 50 -6.38 33.18 -13.00
CA LYS A 50 -6.57 31.73 -12.79
C LYS A 50 -5.69 31.17 -11.67
N LEU A 51 -4.44 31.62 -11.57
CA LEU A 51 -3.54 31.21 -10.50
C LEU A 51 -4.04 31.70 -9.13
N VAL A 52 -4.53 32.93 -9.06
CA VAL A 52 -5.13 33.49 -7.83
C VAL A 52 -6.41 32.74 -7.46
N THR A 53 -7.27 32.42 -8.43
CA THR A 53 -8.48 31.61 -8.22
C THR A 53 -8.13 30.20 -7.71
N LEU A 54 -7.12 29.55 -8.30
CA LEU A 54 -6.61 28.27 -7.83
C LEU A 54 -6.02 28.36 -6.41
N ALA A 55 -5.30 29.44 -6.09
CA ALA A 55 -4.77 29.67 -4.75
C ALA A 55 -5.89 29.88 -3.72
N LYS A 56 -6.94 30.64 -4.06
CA LYS A 56 -8.10 30.89 -3.20
C LYS A 56 -8.92 29.63 -2.95
N HIS A 57 -9.13 28.79 -3.97
CA HIS A 57 -9.84 27.52 -3.82
C HIS A 57 -8.95 26.37 -3.32
N GLY A 58 -7.63 26.53 -3.40
CA GLY A 58 -6.62 25.64 -2.85
C GLY A 58 -6.21 25.98 -1.42
N GLY A 59 -6.85 26.98 -0.79
CA GLY A 59 -6.59 27.34 0.61
C GLY A 59 -6.77 26.13 1.53
N GLY A 60 -5.66 25.60 2.04
CA GLY A 60 -5.63 24.43 2.93
C GLY A 60 -5.23 23.11 2.28
N LYS A 61 -4.94 23.08 0.97
CA LYS A 61 -4.52 21.85 0.26
C LYS A 61 -3.03 21.89 -0.09
N THR A 62 -2.29 20.91 0.41
CA THR A 62 -0.88 20.66 0.10
C THR A 62 -0.74 19.98 -1.27
N GLY A 63 0.48 19.91 -1.83
CA GLY A 63 0.74 19.13 -3.05
C GLY A 63 0.16 17.70 -3.00
N PRO A 64 0.33 16.96 -1.89
CA PRO A 64 -0.37 15.70 -1.62
C PRO A 64 -1.90 15.73 -1.79
N ASP A 65 -2.58 16.81 -1.40
CA ASP A 65 -4.05 16.88 -1.46
C ASP A 65 -4.57 17.05 -2.89
N PHE A 66 -3.85 17.78 -3.73
CA PHE A 66 -4.12 17.82 -5.16
C PHE A 66 -3.89 16.46 -5.82
N PHE A 67 -2.83 15.76 -5.40
CA PHE A 67 -2.49 14.45 -5.91
C PHE A 67 -3.54 13.39 -5.51
N ARG A 68 -4.02 13.41 -4.26
CA ARG A 68 -5.12 12.56 -3.78
C ARG A 68 -6.41 12.80 -4.57
N GLY A 69 -6.78 14.06 -4.79
CA GLY A 69 -7.96 14.39 -5.60
C GLY A 69 -7.83 13.89 -7.05
N ALA A 70 -6.63 13.95 -7.62
CA ALA A 70 -6.37 13.40 -8.96
C ALA A 70 -6.48 11.87 -8.99
N LEU A 71 -5.96 11.17 -7.96
CA LEU A 71 -6.09 9.71 -7.84
C LEU A 71 -7.54 9.25 -7.73
N GLU A 72 -8.33 9.92 -6.89
CA GLU A 72 -9.76 9.64 -6.72
C GLU A 72 -10.54 9.89 -8.01
N LEU A 73 -10.28 11.01 -8.68
CA LEU A 73 -10.98 11.40 -9.91
C LEU A 73 -10.63 10.48 -11.09
N LEU A 74 -9.36 10.07 -11.21
CA LEU A 74 -8.88 9.25 -12.32
C LEU A 74 -9.05 7.76 -12.08
N GLN A 75 -9.43 7.35 -10.86
CA GLN A 75 -9.42 5.96 -10.40
C GLN A 75 -8.12 5.21 -10.74
N ALA A 76 -6.99 5.94 -10.69
CA ALA A 76 -5.71 5.39 -11.07
C ALA A 76 -5.22 4.39 -10.01
N THR A 77 -5.00 3.14 -10.42
CA THR A 77 -4.50 2.04 -9.57
C THR A 77 -2.99 1.87 -9.64
N TYR A 78 -2.29 2.56 -10.54
CA TYR A 78 -0.84 2.51 -10.70
C TYR A 78 -0.27 3.89 -11.07
N ILE A 79 0.87 4.25 -10.47
CA ILE A 79 1.59 5.50 -10.74
C ILE A 79 3.07 5.18 -10.97
N GLY A 80 3.61 5.62 -12.11
CA GLY A 80 5.05 5.78 -12.29
C GLY A 80 5.48 7.20 -11.89
N TYR A 81 6.49 7.31 -11.02
CA TYR A 81 7.14 8.59 -10.73
C TYR A 81 8.36 8.76 -11.65
N HIS A 82 8.38 9.83 -12.44
CA HIS A 82 9.46 10.12 -13.41
C HIS A 82 10.52 11.12 -12.87
N GLY A 83 10.60 11.33 -11.55
CA GLY A 83 11.57 12.23 -10.91
C GLY A 83 12.57 11.52 -9.99
N TYR A 84 13.38 12.28 -9.24
CA TYR A 84 14.33 11.75 -8.26
C TYR A 84 13.61 11.20 -7.01
N ALA A 85 13.46 9.88 -6.91
CA ALA A 85 12.71 9.22 -5.84
C ALA A 85 13.15 9.60 -4.41
N ARG A 86 14.44 9.90 -4.22
CA ARG A 86 14.99 10.30 -2.91
C ARG A 86 14.50 11.68 -2.45
N GLU A 87 14.40 12.64 -3.37
CA GLU A 87 13.87 13.98 -3.08
C GLU A 87 12.38 13.89 -2.76
N TRP A 88 11.63 13.08 -3.52
CA TRP A 88 10.22 12.83 -3.24
C TRP A 88 9.99 12.21 -1.86
N ILE A 89 10.76 11.17 -1.49
CA ILE A 89 10.66 10.54 -0.17
C ILE A 89 10.92 11.55 0.95
N LYS A 90 11.90 12.44 0.75
CA LYS A 90 12.25 13.49 1.73
C LYS A 90 11.11 14.50 1.90
N ASP A 91 10.50 14.93 0.79
CA ASP A 91 9.48 15.98 0.80
C ASP A 91 8.09 15.43 1.16
N ASN A 92 7.84 14.14 0.90
CA ASN A 92 6.53 13.50 1.06
C ASN A 92 6.63 12.12 1.77
N PRO A 93 7.24 12.02 2.96
CA PRO A 93 7.52 10.73 3.58
C PRO A 93 6.24 9.95 3.92
N GLN A 94 5.23 10.61 4.46
CA GLN A 94 3.96 9.99 4.86
C GLN A 94 3.16 9.52 3.65
N LEU A 95 3.04 10.37 2.60
CA LEU A 95 2.36 10.00 1.35
C LEU A 95 3.12 8.88 0.64
N THR A 96 4.45 8.87 0.69
CA THR A 96 5.24 7.79 0.10
C THR A 96 4.97 6.47 0.80
N VAL A 97 4.93 6.45 2.14
CA VAL A 97 4.54 5.25 2.89
C VAL A 97 3.11 4.83 2.53
N GLU A 98 2.18 5.77 2.41
CA GLU A 98 0.80 5.49 1.98
C GLU A 98 0.75 4.85 0.58
N LEU A 99 1.46 5.41 -0.39
CA LEU A 99 1.51 4.91 -1.77
C LEU A 99 2.24 3.57 -1.87
N LEU A 100 3.37 3.41 -1.19
CA LEU A 100 4.09 2.14 -1.12
C LEU A 100 3.25 1.08 -0.43
N ASN A 101 2.45 1.47 0.57
CA ASN A 101 1.48 0.56 1.15
C ASN A 101 0.44 0.14 0.11
N ARG A 102 0.06 0.96 -0.89
CA ARG A 102 -0.86 0.59 -2.00
C ARG A 102 -0.20 -0.18 -3.15
N CYS A 103 1.13 -0.25 -3.18
CA CYS A 103 1.89 -0.94 -4.21
C CYS A 103 2.40 -2.31 -3.69
N GLY A 104 2.44 -3.32 -4.56
CA GLY A 104 2.98 -4.64 -4.22
C GLY A 104 1.90 -5.68 -3.95
N TYR A 105 2.12 -6.57 -2.99
CA TYR A 105 1.22 -7.68 -2.64
C TYR A 105 0.48 -7.39 -1.33
N TRP A 106 -0.81 -7.73 -1.29
CA TRP A 106 -1.65 -7.63 -0.10
C TRP A 106 -2.35 -8.95 0.18
N PHE A 107 -1.81 -9.73 1.12
CA PHE A 107 -2.31 -11.07 1.40
C PHE A 107 -3.38 -11.04 2.49
N PHE A 108 -4.60 -11.39 2.10
CA PHE A 108 -5.75 -11.54 2.99
C PHE A 108 -5.99 -13.04 3.25
N PRO A 109 -5.93 -13.51 4.50
CA PRO A 109 -6.42 -14.83 4.85
C PRO A 109 -7.96 -14.76 4.98
N ASP A 110 -8.67 -15.01 3.90
CA ASP A 110 -10.14 -14.91 3.84
C ASP A 110 -10.83 -15.94 4.75
N SER A 111 -10.26 -17.15 4.86
CA SER A 111 -10.75 -18.20 5.76
C SER A 111 -9.66 -19.17 6.13
N VAL A 112 -9.75 -19.74 7.34
CA VAL A 112 -8.89 -20.84 7.79
C VAL A 112 -9.77 -22.05 8.07
N ARG A 113 -9.40 -23.21 7.51
CA ARG A 113 -9.98 -24.51 7.84
C ARG A 113 -8.93 -25.32 8.57
N VAL A 114 -9.29 -25.83 9.74
CA VAL A 114 -8.38 -26.58 10.60
C VAL A 114 -9.21 -27.57 11.41
N GLY A 115 -8.66 -28.75 11.66
CA GLY A 115 -9.26 -29.69 12.61
C GLY A 115 -9.28 -29.11 14.02
N ASP A 116 -10.28 -29.48 14.82
CA ASP A 116 -10.40 -29.09 16.22
C ASP A 116 -9.49 -29.91 17.14
N ARG A 117 -9.01 -31.07 16.69
CA ARG A 117 -8.15 -32.00 17.45
C ARG A 117 -6.84 -32.28 16.71
N PHE A 118 -5.73 -31.99 17.37
CA PHE A 118 -4.36 -32.34 16.96
C PHE A 118 -3.82 -33.47 17.85
N VAL A 119 -2.85 -34.22 17.34
CA VAL A 119 -2.17 -35.28 18.10
C VAL A 119 -0.69 -34.92 18.19
N ALA A 120 -0.17 -34.83 19.41
CA ALA A 120 1.25 -34.57 19.63
C ALA A 120 2.11 -35.64 18.94
N GLY A 121 3.14 -35.20 18.21
CA GLY A 121 4.03 -36.08 17.44
C GLY A 121 3.49 -36.49 16.06
N ARG A 122 2.29 -36.04 15.66
CA ARG A 122 1.73 -36.25 14.32
C ARG A 122 1.64 -34.94 13.55
N ALA A 123 1.55 -35.05 12.23
CA ALA A 123 1.22 -33.91 11.38
C ALA A 123 -0.27 -33.60 11.46
N ALA A 124 -0.61 -32.32 11.62
CA ALA A 124 -1.97 -31.81 11.47
C ALA A 124 -2.11 -31.04 10.17
N GLU A 125 -3.28 -31.07 9.53
CA GLU A 125 -3.55 -30.30 8.33
C GLU A 125 -4.28 -28.99 8.66
N MET A 126 -3.86 -27.92 8.00
CA MET A 126 -4.52 -26.62 8.04
C MET A 126 -4.57 -26.04 6.64
N THR A 127 -5.74 -25.62 6.18
CA THR A 127 -5.88 -24.93 4.89
C THR A 127 -6.21 -23.46 5.13
N ILE A 128 -5.47 -22.56 4.49
CA ILE A 128 -5.78 -21.13 4.49
C ILE A 128 -6.15 -20.73 3.06
N ARG A 129 -7.31 -20.08 2.93
CA ARG A 129 -7.71 -19.40 1.70
C ARG A 129 -7.10 -18.02 1.68
N TRP A 130 -6.16 -17.79 0.78
CA TRP A 130 -5.50 -16.53 0.57
C TRP A 130 -6.09 -15.76 -0.60
N ARG A 131 -6.15 -14.45 -0.47
CA ARG A 131 -6.42 -13.52 -1.57
C ARG A 131 -5.33 -12.48 -1.64
N ASN A 132 -4.75 -12.30 -2.82
CA ASN A 132 -3.83 -11.20 -3.06
C ASN A 132 -4.62 -10.01 -3.67
N ARG A 133 -4.92 -9.00 -2.84
CA ARG A 133 -5.60 -7.76 -3.29
C ARG A 133 -4.62 -6.68 -3.75
N GLY A 134 -3.33 -7.02 -3.88
CA GLY A 134 -2.31 -6.11 -4.38
C GLY A 134 -2.30 -6.04 -5.90
N VAL A 135 -1.21 -5.50 -6.44
CA VAL A 135 -0.94 -5.35 -7.87
C VAL A 135 0.18 -6.26 -8.38
N ALA A 136 0.85 -7.00 -7.49
CA ALA A 136 1.93 -7.91 -7.83
C ALA A 136 1.96 -9.14 -6.90
N ARG A 137 2.67 -10.20 -7.31
CA ARG A 137 3.04 -11.32 -6.42
C ARG A 137 4.23 -10.95 -5.54
N ALA A 138 4.45 -11.72 -4.48
CA ALA A 138 5.73 -11.70 -3.78
C ALA A 138 6.81 -12.43 -4.61
N TYR A 139 8.05 -11.96 -4.52
CA TYR A 139 9.21 -12.56 -5.20
C TYR A 139 10.06 -13.44 -4.28
N PHE A 140 9.90 -13.30 -2.97
CA PHE A 140 10.62 -14.10 -1.98
C PHE A 140 9.66 -15.02 -1.26
N ASP A 141 10.11 -16.24 -1.01
CA ASP A 141 9.33 -17.21 -0.24
C ASP A 141 9.27 -16.80 1.24
N TYR A 142 8.06 -16.73 1.74
CA TYR A 142 7.76 -16.47 3.14
C TYR A 142 7.50 -17.76 3.88
N GLN A 143 7.60 -17.67 5.20
CA GLN A 143 7.22 -18.74 6.11
C GLN A 143 5.91 -18.37 6.77
N LEU A 144 4.95 -19.30 6.72
CA LEU A 144 3.85 -19.29 7.65
C LEU A 144 4.38 -19.84 8.98
N VAL A 145 4.28 -19.02 10.02
CA VAL A 145 4.65 -19.40 11.39
C VAL A 145 3.35 -19.63 12.15
N VAL A 146 3.11 -20.86 12.56
CA VAL A 146 1.97 -21.27 13.37
C VAL A 146 2.43 -21.43 14.81
N ARG A 147 1.76 -20.77 15.74
CA ARG A 147 2.01 -20.90 17.18
C ARG A 147 0.83 -21.57 17.86
N LEU A 148 1.13 -22.58 18.67
CA LEU A 148 0.21 -23.15 19.65
C LEU A 148 0.62 -22.64 21.03
N GLU A 149 -0.32 -22.05 21.75
CA GLU A 149 -0.10 -21.46 23.07
C GLU A 149 -1.20 -21.89 24.04
N GLY A 150 -0.83 -22.60 25.10
CA GLY A 150 -1.75 -23.23 26.06
C GLY A 150 -1.00 -23.77 27.26
N ALA A 151 -1.19 -25.06 27.58
CA ALA A 151 -0.42 -25.74 28.64
C ALA A 151 1.10 -25.79 28.36
N GLY A 152 1.49 -25.64 27.10
CA GLY A 152 2.85 -25.36 26.66
C GLY A 152 2.87 -24.38 25.50
N GLN A 153 4.02 -24.24 24.84
CA GLN A 153 4.15 -23.43 23.63
C GLN A 153 4.94 -24.17 22.56
N ALA A 154 4.46 -24.12 21.32
CA ALA A 154 5.17 -24.61 20.15
C ALA A 154 5.04 -23.64 18.98
N GLU A 155 6.10 -23.52 18.19
CA GLU A 155 6.08 -22.82 16.90
C GLU A 155 6.47 -23.76 15.77
N VAL A 156 5.65 -23.80 14.74
CA VAL A 156 5.86 -24.59 13.53
C VAL A 156 6.00 -23.63 12.37
N ARG A 157 7.06 -23.81 11.57
CA ARG A 157 7.34 -22.99 10.39
C ARG A 157 7.20 -23.84 9.15
N VAL A 158 6.38 -23.40 8.21
CA VAL A 158 6.16 -24.06 6.92
C VAL A 158 6.29 -23.04 5.78
N PRO A 159 6.67 -23.44 4.56
CA PRO A 159 6.62 -22.57 3.40
C PRO A 159 5.20 -22.01 3.23
N ALA A 160 5.09 -20.70 2.97
CA ALA A 160 3.79 -20.06 2.88
C ALA A 160 3.08 -20.33 1.55
N GLY A 161 3.81 -20.52 0.44
CA GLY A 161 3.23 -20.61 -0.92
C GLY A 161 3.03 -19.26 -1.63
N ASN A 162 3.45 -18.16 -1.00
CA ASN A 162 3.12 -16.79 -1.38
C ASN A 162 3.61 -16.31 -2.74
N THR A 163 4.63 -16.96 -3.30
CA THR A 163 5.15 -16.64 -4.65
C THR A 163 4.22 -17.11 -5.77
N GLY A 164 3.29 -18.02 -5.47
CA GLY A 164 2.22 -18.47 -6.38
C GLY A 164 0.96 -17.60 -6.36
N TRP A 165 0.77 -16.76 -5.34
CA TRP A 165 -0.47 -15.99 -5.16
C TRP A 165 -0.52 -14.75 -6.05
N LEU A 166 -0.98 -14.92 -7.29
CA LEU A 166 -1.15 -13.80 -8.22
C LEU A 166 -2.32 -12.88 -7.79
N PRO A 167 -2.21 -11.57 -8.05
CA PRO A 167 -3.27 -10.60 -7.75
C PRO A 167 -4.52 -10.79 -8.63
N GLY A 168 -5.67 -10.33 -8.14
CA GLY A 168 -6.96 -10.34 -8.85
C GLY A 168 -8.10 -10.89 -7.99
N ASP A 169 -9.21 -11.26 -8.62
CA ASP A 169 -10.40 -11.79 -7.93
C ASP A 169 -10.25 -13.26 -7.48
N LYS A 170 -9.15 -13.92 -7.88
CA LYS A 170 -8.89 -15.32 -7.54
C LYS A 170 -8.43 -15.47 -6.09
N THR A 171 -8.90 -16.53 -5.45
CA THR A 171 -8.38 -17.01 -4.16
C THR A 171 -7.51 -18.26 -4.34
N TRP A 172 -6.61 -18.48 -3.40
CA TRP A 172 -5.64 -19.58 -3.37
C TRP A 172 -5.82 -20.37 -2.08
N ASP A 173 -6.28 -21.62 -2.18
CA ASP A 173 -6.40 -22.51 -1.02
C ASP A 173 -5.05 -23.23 -0.87
N GLU A 174 -4.29 -22.85 0.17
CA GLU A 174 -2.99 -23.44 0.49
C GLU A 174 -3.14 -24.37 1.69
N THR A 175 -2.74 -25.64 1.54
CA THR A 175 -2.82 -26.65 2.60
C THR A 175 -1.45 -26.91 3.19
N TYR A 176 -1.35 -26.75 4.50
CA TYR A 176 -0.13 -26.88 5.26
C TYR A 176 -0.15 -28.15 6.11
N SER A 177 0.93 -28.93 6.02
CA SER A 177 1.22 -30.02 6.95
C SER A 177 2.02 -29.47 8.13
N LEU A 178 1.42 -29.47 9.32
CA LEU A 178 1.96 -28.89 10.54
C LEU A 178 2.49 -30.02 11.43
N PRO A 179 3.82 -30.26 11.49
CA PRO A 179 4.38 -31.23 12.43
C PRO A 179 4.18 -30.76 13.88
N ILE A 180 3.27 -31.39 14.62
CA ILE A 180 3.01 -31.04 16.02
C ILE A 180 4.08 -31.69 16.91
N PRO A 181 4.81 -30.93 17.74
CA PRO A 181 5.84 -31.51 18.61
C PRO A 181 5.26 -32.56 19.55
N GLY A 182 5.91 -33.73 19.64
CA GLY A 182 5.52 -34.80 20.57
C GLY A 182 5.68 -34.44 22.05
N THR A 183 6.49 -33.41 22.34
CA THR A 183 6.72 -32.87 23.69
C THR A 183 5.61 -31.94 24.16
N LEU A 184 4.64 -31.59 23.30
CA LEU A 184 3.58 -30.66 23.64
C LEU A 184 2.57 -31.33 24.57
N PRO A 185 2.33 -30.80 25.79
CA PRO A 185 1.39 -31.40 26.73
C PRO A 185 -0.05 -31.44 26.16
N PRO A 186 -0.85 -32.47 26.46
CA PRO A 186 -2.26 -32.47 26.08
C PRO A 186 -3.04 -31.32 26.71
N GLY A 187 -4.02 -30.76 26.00
CA GLY A 187 -4.87 -29.68 26.52
C GLY A 187 -5.40 -28.75 25.44
N ASP A 188 -6.00 -27.64 25.87
CA ASP A 188 -6.51 -26.59 24.99
C ASP A 188 -5.41 -25.60 24.60
N TYR A 189 -5.33 -25.28 23.31
CA TYR A 189 -4.34 -24.36 22.75
C TYR A 189 -5.01 -23.27 21.91
N GLN A 190 -4.51 -22.06 22.04
CA GLN A 190 -4.76 -21.00 21.07
C GLN A 190 -3.90 -21.25 19.83
N LEU A 191 -4.57 -21.32 18.68
CA LEU A 191 -3.94 -21.37 17.37
C LEU A 191 -3.74 -19.94 16.87
N LYS A 192 -2.48 -19.55 16.70
CA LYS A 192 -2.10 -18.25 16.17
C LYS A 192 -1.23 -18.41 14.93
N ILE A 193 -1.27 -17.44 14.03
CA ILE A 193 -0.42 -17.43 12.83
C ILE A 193 0.31 -16.10 12.67
N LYS A 194 1.43 -16.10 11.96
CA LYS A 194 1.98 -14.91 11.30
C LYS A 194 2.71 -15.29 10.02
N LEU A 195 2.94 -14.31 9.17
CA LEU A 195 3.73 -14.47 7.96
C LEU A 195 5.09 -13.80 8.18
N TYR A 196 6.18 -14.50 7.89
CA TYR A 196 7.54 -14.03 8.15
C TYR A 196 8.38 -14.09 6.87
N SER A 197 9.17 -13.04 6.62
CA SER A 197 10.13 -13.01 5.52
C SER A 197 11.54 -13.30 6.06
N PRO A 198 12.13 -14.47 5.75
CA PRO A 198 13.52 -14.76 6.12
C PRO A 198 14.49 -13.80 5.46
N GLN A 199 14.25 -13.44 4.18
CA GLN A 199 15.12 -12.58 3.39
C GLN A 199 15.29 -11.17 3.98
N THR A 200 14.21 -10.62 4.53
CA THR A 200 14.22 -9.25 5.09
C THR A 200 14.15 -9.24 6.62
N GLN A 201 14.22 -10.42 7.25
CA GLN A 201 14.18 -10.64 8.70
C GLN A 201 13.05 -9.87 9.41
N ARG A 202 11.86 -9.85 8.79
CA ARG A 202 10.71 -9.08 9.32
C ARG A 202 9.40 -9.83 9.16
N ASP A 203 8.45 -9.48 10.02
CA ASP A 203 7.06 -9.93 9.90
C ASP A 203 6.37 -9.21 8.73
N VAL A 204 5.63 -9.99 7.94
CA VAL A 204 4.73 -9.50 6.90
C VAL A 204 3.36 -9.33 7.54
N LYS A 205 2.92 -8.08 7.66
CA LYS A 205 1.66 -7.76 8.32
C LYS A 205 0.48 -8.30 7.51
N LEU A 206 -0.48 -8.89 8.20
CA LEU A 206 -1.74 -9.34 7.63
C LEU A 206 -2.82 -8.31 7.95
N PRO A 207 -3.74 -8.01 7.02
CA PRO A 207 -4.81 -7.03 7.18
C PRO A 207 -5.97 -7.60 8.01
N LEU A 208 -5.66 -8.05 9.23
CA LEU A 208 -6.62 -8.53 10.22
C LEU A 208 -6.88 -7.44 11.27
N LYS A 209 -8.02 -7.53 11.96
CA LYS A 209 -8.37 -6.59 13.03
C LYS A 209 -7.29 -6.58 14.13
N ALA A 210 -6.95 -5.39 14.62
CA ALA A 210 -5.86 -5.20 15.58
C ALA A 210 -6.07 -5.93 16.92
N ASP A 211 -7.32 -6.16 17.31
CA ASP A 211 -7.70 -6.93 18.50
C ASP A 211 -7.34 -8.43 18.41
N ARG A 212 -7.04 -8.93 17.20
CA ARG A 212 -6.56 -10.29 16.99
C ARG A 212 -5.05 -10.42 17.07
N THR A 213 -4.31 -9.31 17.11
CA THR A 213 -2.84 -9.32 17.08
C THR A 213 -2.27 -9.22 18.49
N ASP A 214 -1.31 -10.09 18.83
CA ASP A 214 -0.56 -9.99 20.08
C ASP A 214 0.71 -9.13 19.96
N ARG A 215 1.39 -8.89 21.09
CA ARG A 215 2.61 -8.06 21.14
C ARG A 215 3.77 -8.61 20.30
N ASN A 216 3.73 -9.89 19.94
CA ASN A 216 4.75 -10.59 19.16
C ASN A 216 4.38 -10.70 17.67
N GLY A 217 3.33 -9.99 17.24
CA GLY A 217 2.90 -9.94 15.84
C GLY A 217 2.10 -11.15 15.36
N PHE A 218 1.65 -12.02 16.27
CA PHE A 218 0.82 -13.17 15.94
C PHE A 218 -0.66 -12.82 15.93
N TYR A 219 -1.41 -13.39 14.99
CA TYR A 219 -2.85 -13.23 14.84
C TYR A 219 -3.57 -14.48 15.37
N SER A 220 -4.47 -14.30 16.34
CA SER A 220 -5.30 -15.39 16.88
C SER A 220 -6.38 -15.83 15.88
N ILE A 221 -6.34 -17.10 15.51
CA ILE A 221 -7.24 -17.72 14.53
C ILE A 221 -8.38 -18.46 15.22
N GLY A 222 -8.06 -19.28 16.23
CA GLY A 222 -9.05 -20.10 16.93
C GLY A 222 -8.44 -20.93 18.05
N LYS A 223 -9.18 -21.90 18.55
CA LYS A 223 -8.73 -22.86 19.56
C LYS A 223 -8.66 -24.27 18.95
N VAL A 224 -7.71 -25.06 19.41
CA VAL A 224 -7.57 -26.49 19.08
C VAL A 224 -7.23 -27.28 20.34
N VAL A 225 -7.60 -28.55 20.37
CA VAL A 225 -7.24 -29.49 21.42
C VAL A 225 -6.03 -30.30 20.96
N VAL A 226 -4.98 -30.36 21.76
CA VAL A 226 -3.84 -31.26 21.53
C VAL A 226 -4.04 -32.49 22.40
N ALA A 227 -4.07 -33.67 21.77
CA ALA A 227 -4.15 -34.97 22.41
C ALA A 227 -2.76 -35.63 22.55
N ALA A 228 -2.64 -36.56 23.50
CA ALA A 228 -1.42 -37.33 23.71
C ALA A 228 -1.09 -38.22 22.48
N PRO A 229 0.19 -38.58 22.27
CA PRO A 229 0.60 -39.52 21.22
C PRO A 229 0.06 -40.92 21.54
N GLY A 230 -1.17 -41.25 21.08
CA GLY A 230 -1.76 -42.58 21.32
C GLY A 230 -3.28 -42.66 21.44
N GLY A 231 -4.02 -41.54 21.35
CA GLY A 231 -5.50 -41.53 21.33
C GLY A 231 -6.09 -40.64 20.27
#